data_AF-A0A8S0RK23-F1
#
_entry.id   AF-A0A8S0RK23-F1
#
_cell.length_a   1.000
_cell.length_b   1.000
_cell.length_c   1.000
_cell.angle_alpha   90.00
_cell.angle_beta   90.00
_cell.angle_gamma   90.00
#
_symmetry.space_group_name_H-M   'P 1'
#
loop_
_entity.id
_entity.type
_entity.pdbx_description
1 polymer ?
#
loop_
_entity_poly.entity_id
_entity_poly.type
_entity_poly.pdbx_seq_one_letter_code
_entity_poly.pdbx_strand_id
1 'polypeptide(L)'
;MDSKIITRIFHSIFLLSLFSSVSESHQFCDAGIGYCESEYGVASGSSSKILIKGGTVVNSHLQEVADVYIEDGIVAAVQSNIKVGDDVTVIDATGKYVMPGGIDPHTHLSMEFMDTQTIDDFFSGQAAALAGGTTMHIDFVIPVNGSLLGGYEAYVEKARKSCMDYGFHMAVTKWDDTVSKEMEIMVKDKGINSFKFFMAYKGALMINDEILLEGFKKCKSLGAVAMVHGENGDAVFAGQKRMIELGITGPEGHALSRPAVIEGEATGRAIHLARFVNTPLYVVHVMSIDAVEEIARARKSGQRVIGEPIVAGLALDDSGLWDPDFKTAAKFVMSPPIRGPGHGKALQAALSTGILQLVGTDHCPFNSTQKSLGIDDFRKIPNGVNGIEERMHIVWDSMVVSGQISVTDYVRLTSTECARIFNIYPRKGAILVGSDADIIILNPNSSFEISSSFHHSRLDTNVYEGRRGKVSILPIISELMHH
;
A
#
# COMPACT_ATOMS: atom_id res chain seq x y z
N MET A 1 29.27 -48.36 47.19
CA MET A 1 27.83 -48.59 47.28
C MET A 1 27.26 -48.53 45.87
N ASP A 2 27.73 -49.41 44.98
CA ASP A 2 27.39 -50.84 44.82
C ASP A 2 26.02 -51.01 44.16
N SER A 3 25.77 -51.86 43.16
CA SER A 3 26.57 -52.70 42.25
C SER A 3 25.51 -53.31 41.29
N LYS A 4 25.68 -53.40 39.97
CA LYS A 4 26.10 -54.59 39.17
C LYS A 4 25.65 -54.28 37.72
N ILE A 5 26.50 -54.19 36.68
CA ILE A 5 27.24 -55.25 35.93
C ILE A 5 26.23 -56.28 35.37
N ILE A 6 26.09 -56.51 34.04
CA ILE A 6 26.91 -57.34 33.13
C ILE A 6 26.46 -57.03 31.66
N THR A 7 27.28 -56.49 30.73
CA THR A 7 28.32 -57.07 29.81
C THR A 7 27.80 -57.87 28.59
N ARG A 8 28.10 -57.42 27.34
CA ARG A 8 28.84 -58.10 26.23
C ARG A 8 28.59 -57.40 24.86
N ILE A 9 29.58 -56.78 24.19
CA ILE A 9 30.60 -57.33 23.23
C ILE A 9 29.98 -57.65 21.84
N PHE A 10 30.45 -57.33 20.62
CA PHE A 10 31.62 -56.67 19.99
C PHE A 10 31.30 -56.44 18.47
N HIS A 11 31.96 -55.45 17.85
CA HIS A 11 32.56 -55.39 16.49
C HIS A 11 31.78 -55.34 15.16
N SER A 12 32.29 -54.41 14.34
CA SER A 12 32.17 -54.07 12.91
C SER A 12 32.12 -55.23 11.90
N ILE A 13 31.53 -55.00 10.72
CA ILE A 13 32.20 -55.04 9.38
C ILE A 13 31.21 -54.70 8.24
N PHE A 14 31.76 -53.94 7.29
CA PHE A 14 31.36 -53.56 5.93
C PHE A 14 30.58 -54.57 5.07
N LEU A 15 29.67 -54.06 4.20
CA LEU A 15 29.54 -54.50 2.81
C LEU A 15 28.86 -53.44 1.91
N LEU A 16 29.48 -53.19 0.75
CA LEU A 16 29.09 -52.28 -0.35
C LEU A 16 28.00 -52.89 -1.26
N SER A 17 27.14 -52.04 -1.84
CA SER A 17 26.76 -51.98 -3.28
C SER A 17 25.66 -50.90 -3.48
N LEU A 18 25.93 -49.73 -4.08
CA LEU A 18 25.89 -49.36 -5.52
C LEU A 18 24.52 -48.82 -6.02
N PHE A 19 24.54 -47.53 -6.42
CA PHE A 19 23.61 -46.74 -7.26
C PHE A 19 22.14 -46.63 -6.81
N SER A 20 21.46 -45.47 -6.81
CA SER A 20 21.41 -44.38 -7.81
C SER A 20 20.85 -43.08 -7.21
N SER A 21 21.25 -41.95 -7.80
CA SER A 21 20.88 -40.56 -7.52
C SER A 21 19.41 -40.21 -7.78
N VAL A 22 18.74 -39.55 -6.84
CA VAL A 22 17.56 -38.69 -7.11
C VAL A 22 17.51 -37.52 -6.11
N SER A 23 17.72 -36.32 -6.66
CA SER A 23 17.08 -35.01 -6.37
C SER A 23 16.34 -34.82 -5.04
N GLU A 24 16.84 -33.89 -4.22
CA GLU A 24 16.14 -33.28 -3.08
C GLU A 24 14.93 -32.45 -3.57
N SER A 25 13.72 -32.83 -3.15
CA SER A 25 12.51 -32.02 -3.32
C SER A 25 12.17 -31.35 -2.00
N HIS A 26 12.12 -30.01 -2.01
CA HIS A 26 11.57 -29.18 -0.93
C HIS A 26 10.09 -29.52 -0.71
N GLN A 27 9.79 -30.01 0.48
CA GLN A 27 8.44 -30.38 0.91
C GLN A 27 7.90 -29.25 1.81
N PHE A 28 7.02 -28.42 1.27
CA PHE A 28 6.19 -27.50 2.05
C PHE A 28 4.85 -28.16 2.38
N CYS A 29 4.39 -27.96 3.61
CA CYS A 29 3.37 -28.74 4.28
C CYS A 29 1.98 -28.65 3.65
N ASP A 30 1.44 -29.83 3.37
CA ASP A 30 0.05 -30.13 3.05
C ASP A 30 -0.76 -30.17 4.36
N ALA A 31 -1.84 -29.38 4.46
CA ALA A 31 -2.79 -29.44 5.56
C ALA A 31 -4.17 -29.73 4.99
N GLY A 32 -4.55 -31.00 5.04
CA GLY A 32 -5.80 -31.50 4.49
C GLY A 32 -7.02 -31.39 5.40
N ILE A 33 -8.14 -31.81 4.78
CA ILE A 33 -9.51 -32.08 5.25
C ILE A 33 -10.38 -30.81 5.35
N GLY A 34 -11.50 -30.63 4.62
CA GLY A 34 -12.31 -31.50 3.77
C GLY A 34 -13.79 -31.26 4.11
N TYR A 35 -14.64 -30.88 3.15
CA TYR A 35 -16.09 -31.18 3.15
C TYR A 35 -16.75 -30.91 1.78
N CYS A 36 -17.39 -31.97 1.30
CA CYS A 36 -18.56 -32.13 0.40
C CYS A 36 -18.71 -31.34 -0.90
N GLU A 37 -18.70 -32.13 -1.98
CA GLU A 37 -19.17 -31.89 -3.34
C GLU A 37 -20.59 -31.29 -3.41
N SER A 38 -20.78 -30.33 -4.31
CA SER A 38 -22.03 -30.15 -5.05
C SER A 38 -21.71 -29.90 -6.53
N GLU A 39 -22.30 -30.72 -7.38
CA GLU A 39 -22.12 -30.85 -8.82
C GLU A 39 -22.35 -29.53 -9.59
N TYR A 40 -21.27 -28.86 -9.99
CA TYR A 40 -21.14 -28.17 -11.28
C TYR A 40 -19.65 -28.12 -11.60
N GLY A 41 -19.19 -29.02 -12.48
CA GLY A 41 -17.79 -29.12 -12.87
C GLY A 41 -17.29 -27.84 -13.52
N VAL A 42 -16.56 -27.02 -12.77
CA VAL A 42 -15.63 -26.05 -13.34
C VAL A 42 -14.39 -26.85 -13.72
N ALA A 43 -14.08 -26.88 -15.01
CA ALA A 43 -12.87 -27.52 -15.50
C ALA A 43 -11.65 -26.85 -14.86
N SER A 44 -11.03 -27.53 -13.90
CA SER A 44 -9.67 -27.25 -13.49
C SER A 44 -8.74 -27.61 -14.66
N GLY A 45 -8.08 -26.63 -15.27
CA GLY A 45 -6.94 -26.89 -16.16
C GLY A 45 -6.99 -26.32 -17.59
N SER A 46 -7.48 -25.09 -17.79
CA SER A 46 -7.10 -24.33 -19.00
C SER A 46 -5.94 -23.41 -18.64
N SER A 47 -4.72 -23.76 -19.05
CA SER A 47 -3.57 -22.84 -19.00
C SER A 47 -3.94 -21.51 -19.65
N SER A 48 -3.86 -20.41 -18.91
CA SER A 48 -4.21 -19.07 -19.41
C SER A 48 -3.02 -18.50 -20.19
N LYS A 49 -3.00 -18.75 -21.50
CA LYS A 49 -1.97 -18.21 -22.41
C LYS A 49 -2.45 -16.91 -23.03
N ILE A 50 -1.73 -15.82 -22.77
CA ILE A 50 -2.04 -14.49 -23.29
C ILE A 50 -0.82 -13.91 -24.01
N LEU A 51 -1.04 -13.27 -25.16
CA LEU A 51 -0.04 -12.47 -25.84
C LEU A 51 -0.53 -11.01 -25.93
N ILE A 52 0.16 -10.09 -25.25
CA ILE A 52 -0.02 -8.66 -25.43
C ILE A 52 0.90 -8.22 -26.57
N LYS A 53 0.32 -7.74 -27.68
CA LYS A 53 1.03 -7.54 -28.96
C LYS A 53 1.16 -6.06 -29.34
N GLY A 54 2.34 -5.66 -29.82
CA GLY A 54 2.57 -4.38 -30.50
C GLY A 54 2.61 -3.14 -29.61
N GLY A 55 2.56 -3.31 -28.29
CA GLY A 55 2.62 -2.19 -27.33
C GLY A 55 4.04 -1.67 -27.08
N THR A 56 4.11 -0.52 -26.42
CA THR A 56 5.36 -0.03 -25.83
C THR A 56 5.45 -0.54 -24.40
N VAL A 57 6.30 -1.54 -24.15
CA VAL A 57 6.58 -2.06 -22.80
C VAL A 57 7.39 -1.02 -22.05
N VAL A 58 6.93 -0.63 -20.86
CA VAL A 58 7.59 0.38 -20.03
C VAL A 58 7.91 -0.22 -18.67
N ASN A 59 9.19 -0.27 -18.35
CA ASN A 59 9.70 -0.50 -17.00
C ASN A 59 10.24 0.82 -16.42
N SER A 60 10.59 0.86 -15.14
CA SER A 60 11.13 2.07 -14.49
C SER A 60 12.48 2.58 -15.04
N HIS A 61 13.14 1.81 -15.91
CA HIS A 61 14.48 2.11 -16.42
C HIS A 61 14.57 2.10 -17.96
N LEU A 62 13.57 1.58 -18.67
CA LEU A 62 13.55 1.52 -20.13
C LEU A 62 12.12 1.50 -20.68
N GLN A 63 11.99 1.90 -21.94
CA GLN A 63 10.79 1.69 -22.74
C GLN A 63 11.18 1.15 -24.11
N GLU A 64 10.47 0.14 -24.60
CA GLU A 64 10.72 -0.47 -25.91
C GLU A 64 9.44 -1.03 -26.52
N VAL A 65 9.39 -1.14 -27.85
CA VAL A 65 8.29 -1.83 -28.54
C VAL A 65 8.56 -3.33 -28.49
N ALA A 66 7.70 -4.07 -27.79
CA ALA A 66 7.83 -5.51 -27.62
C ALA A 66 6.45 -6.17 -27.42
N ASP A 67 6.38 -7.46 -27.70
CA ASP A 67 5.26 -8.30 -27.32
C ASP A 67 5.55 -8.92 -25.93
N VAL A 68 4.52 -9.10 -25.10
CA VAL A 68 4.61 -9.76 -23.80
C VAL A 68 3.79 -11.03 -23.83
N TYR A 69 4.45 -12.17 -23.67
CA TYR A 69 3.82 -13.48 -23.59
C TYR A 69 3.67 -13.91 -22.13
N ILE A 70 2.46 -14.31 -21.77
CA ILE A 70 2.06 -14.72 -20.43
C ILE A 70 1.59 -16.17 -20.51
N GLU A 71 2.05 -16.98 -19.58
CA GLU A 71 1.63 -18.36 -19.39
C GLU A 71 1.40 -18.60 -17.90
N ASP A 72 0.22 -19.09 -17.54
CA ASP A 72 -0.18 -19.43 -16.17
C ASP A 72 0.07 -18.30 -15.16
N GLY A 73 -0.29 -17.08 -15.55
CA GLY A 73 -0.15 -15.88 -14.71
C GLY A 73 1.27 -15.36 -14.56
N ILE A 74 2.25 -15.88 -15.31
CA ILE A 74 3.66 -15.43 -15.26
C ILE A 74 4.08 -14.87 -16.61
N VAL A 75 4.89 -13.81 -16.61
CA VAL A 75 5.54 -13.29 -17.82
C VAL A 75 6.59 -14.30 -18.31
N ALA A 76 6.31 -14.99 -19.41
CA ALA A 76 7.16 -16.03 -19.97
C ALA A 76 8.17 -15.49 -21.01
N ALA A 77 7.81 -14.43 -21.75
CA ALA A 77 8.72 -13.77 -22.69
C ALA A 77 8.39 -12.29 -22.91
N VAL A 78 9.42 -11.48 -23.14
CA VAL A 78 9.30 -10.07 -23.58
C VAL A 78 10.24 -9.87 -24.76
N GLN A 79 9.70 -9.81 -25.97
CA GLN A 79 10.50 -9.65 -27.20
C GLN A 79 9.62 -9.23 -28.38
N SER A 80 10.22 -8.72 -29.44
CA SER A 80 9.47 -8.35 -30.65
C SER A 80 8.95 -9.57 -31.42
N ASN A 81 7.77 -9.43 -32.04
CA ASN A 81 7.24 -10.34 -33.06
C ASN A 81 7.05 -11.81 -32.61
N ILE A 82 6.55 -12.01 -31.39
CA ILE A 82 6.25 -13.36 -30.89
C ILE A 82 5.17 -14.00 -31.77
N LYS A 83 5.41 -15.26 -32.16
CA LYS A 83 4.47 -16.11 -32.89
C LYS A 83 3.85 -17.08 -31.91
N VAL A 84 2.53 -17.17 -31.92
CA VAL A 84 1.74 -18.03 -31.03
C VAL A 84 0.78 -18.88 -31.84
N GLY A 85 0.36 -20.01 -31.28
CA GLY A 85 -0.69 -20.86 -31.84
C GLY A 85 -2.08 -20.27 -31.62
N ASP A 86 -3.09 -20.95 -32.18
CA ASP A 86 -4.50 -20.54 -32.07
C ASP A 86 -5.08 -20.69 -30.65
N ASP A 87 -4.37 -21.38 -29.75
CA ASP A 87 -4.73 -21.59 -28.34
C ASP A 87 -4.40 -20.38 -27.43
N VAL A 88 -3.78 -19.33 -27.97
CA VAL A 88 -3.34 -18.15 -27.21
C VAL A 88 -4.27 -16.96 -27.43
N THR A 89 -4.74 -16.36 -26.35
CA THR A 89 -5.52 -15.12 -26.41
C THR A 89 -4.62 -13.95 -26.78
N VAL A 90 -4.88 -13.27 -27.90
CA VAL A 90 -4.09 -12.12 -28.35
C VAL A 90 -4.78 -10.81 -28.02
N ILE A 91 -4.08 -9.91 -27.33
CA ILE A 91 -4.53 -8.56 -26.97
C ILE A 91 -3.71 -7.53 -27.74
N ASP A 92 -4.36 -6.69 -28.55
CA ASP A 92 -3.70 -5.64 -29.32
C ASP A 92 -3.42 -4.38 -28.48
N ALA A 93 -2.15 -4.16 -28.17
CA ALA A 93 -1.64 -3.00 -27.46
C ALA A 93 -0.99 -1.95 -28.38
N THR A 94 -1.18 -2.03 -29.71
CA THR A 94 -0.64 -1.05 -30.67
C THR A 94 -1.02 0.37 -30.28
N GLY A 95 -0.02 1.26 -30.21
CA GLY A 95 -0.18 2.67 -29.81
C GLY A 95 -0.49 2.89 -28.33
N LYS A 96 -0.42 1.84 -27.51
CA LYS A 96 -0.64 1.86 -26.06
C LYS A 96 0.64 1.51 -25.33
N TYR A 97 0.70 1.85 -24.04
CA TYR A 97 1.76 1.41 -23.16
C TYR A 97 1.37 0.14 -22.41
N VAL A 98 2.33 -0.73 -22.20
CA VAL A 98 2.19 -1.98 -21.42
C VAL A 98 3.13 -1.83 -20.22
N MET A 99 2.56 -1.74 -19.02
CA MET A 99 3.32 -1.39 -17.81
C MET A 99 3.00 -2.36 -16.67
N PRO A 100 3.85 -2.50 -15.64
CA PRO A 100 3.46 -3.16 -14.41
C PRO A 100 2.21 -2.52 -13.83
N GLY A 101 1.31 -3.33 -13.29
CA GLY A 101 0.17 -2.84 -12.53
C GLY A 101 0.61 -2.01 -11.32
N GLY A 102 -0.20 -1.02 -10.98
CA GLY A 102 0.09 -0.15 -9.86
C GLY A 102 0.11 -0.93 -8.54
N ILE A 103 0.97 -0.53 -7.61
CA ILE A 103 0.98 -1.03 -6.23
C ILE A 103 0.65 0.14 -5.30
N ASP A 104 -0.44 0.03 -4.55
CA ASP A 104 -0.82 1.03 -3.54
C ASP A 104 -0.30 0.62 -2.15
N PRO A 105 0.71 1.29 -1.58
CA PRO A 105 1.26 0.95 -0.27
C PRO A 105 0.36 1.32 0.91
N HIS A 106 -0.78 1.99 0.67
CA HIS A 106 -1.50 2.62 1.77
C HIS A 106 -3.01 2.59 1.61
N THR A 107 -3.61 1.53 2.14
CA THR A 107 -5.06 1.36 2.19
C THR A 107 -5.54 0.96 3.57
N HIS A 108 -6.84 1.15 3.82
CA HIS A 108 -7.54 0.69 5.01
C HIS A 108 -8.89 0.09 4.59
N LEU A 109 -8.91 -1.19 4.25
CA LEU A 109 -10.12 -1.91 3.85
C LEU A 109 -10.73 -2.67 5.03
N SER A 110 -12.05 -2.60 5.18
CA SER A 110 -12.77 -3.13 6.36
C SER A 110 -12.16 -2.70 7.71
N MET A 111 -11.61 -1.49 7.81
CA MET A 111 -10.98 -0.99 9.05
C MET A 111 -12.05 -0.45 10.00
N GLU A 112 -12.10 -0.94 11.23
CA GLU A 112 -12.88 -0.30 12.30
C GLU A 112 -12.12 0.94 12.81
N PHE A 113 -12.74 2.10 12.68
CA PHE A 113 -12.12 3.37 13.04
C PHE A 113 -13.16 4.45 13.38
N MET A 114 -12.89 5.23 14.43
CA MET A 114 -13.75 6.33 14.90
C MET A 114 -15.23 5.94 15.01
N ASP A 115 -15.50 4.87 15.79
CA ASP A 115 -16.83 4.33 16.09
C ASP A 115 -17.64 3.81 14.90
N THR A 116 -17.00 3.59 13.74
CA THR A 116 -17.62 2.98 12.56
C THR A 116 -16.59 2.12 11.81
N GLN A 117 -16.92 1.67 10.59
CA GLN A 117 -16.03 0.88 9.73
C GLN A 117 -15.97 1.50 8.34
N THR A 118 -14.83 1.42 7.66
CA THR A 118 -14.73 1.86 6.25
C THR A 118 -15.77 1.15 5.39
N ILE A 119 -16.35 1.87 4.41
CA ILE A 119 -17.45 1.34 3.60
C ILE A 119 -16.98 0.28 2.60
N ASP A 120 -15.74 0.41 2.12
CA ASP A 120 -15.13 -0.58 1.26
C ASP A 120 -14.51 -1.72 2.08
N ASP A 121 -14.83 -2.94 1.65
CA ASP A 121 -14.18 -4.16 2.12
C ASP A 121 -13.09 -4.60 1.15
N PHE A 122 -12.42 -5.70 1.46
CA PHE A 122 -11.36 -6.24 0.59
C PHE A 122 -11.85 -6.52 -0.83
N PHE A 123 -13.10 -6.95 -1.03
CA PHE A 123 -13.60 -7.18 -2.39
C PHE A 123 -13.87 -5.85 -3.11
N SER A 124 -14.66 -4.96 -2.52
CA SER A 124 -15.07 -3.73 -3.21
C SER A 124 -13.91 -2.76 -3.39
N GLY A 125 -13.03 -2.62 -2.40
CA GLY A 125 -11.83 -1.80 -2.50
C GLY A 125 -10.87 -2.33 -3.57
N GLN A 126 -10.64 -3.64 -3.63
CA GLN A 126 -9.77 -4.23 -4.66
C GLN A 126 -10.41 -4.21 -6.06
N ALA A 127 -11.73 -4.37 -6.18
CA ALA A 127 -12.44 -4.17 -7.45
C ALA A 127 -12.24 -2.72 -7.96
N ALA A 128 -12.31 -1.73 -7.07
CA ALA A 128 -12.01 -0.34 -7.38
C ALA A 128 -10.53 -0.13 -7.75
N ALA A 129 -9.61 -0.77 -7.03
CA ALA A 129 -8.19 -0.74 -7.36
C ALA A 129 -7.91 -1.25 -8.78
N LEU A 130 -8.48 -2.41 -9.13
CA LEU A 130 -8.34 -3.04 -10.45
C LEU A 130 -8.92 -2.15 -11.54
N ALA A 131 -10.14 -1.62 -11.35
CA ALA A 131 -10.75 -0.66 -12.28
C ALA A 131 -9.85 0.58 -12.52
N GLY A 132 -9.09 0.97 -11.50
CA GLY A 132 -8.10 2.05 -11.57
C GLY A 132 -6.75 1.68 -12.18
N GLY A 133 -6.44 0.40 -12.39
CA GLY A 133 -5.12 -0.08 -12.83
C GLY A 133 -4.10 -0.33 -11.71
N THR A 134 -4.54 -0.41 -10.47
CA THR A 134 -3.77 -0.93 -9.34
C THR A 134 -4.04 -2.43 -9.23
N THR A 135 -2.98 -3.25 -9.19
CA THR A 135 -3.06 -4.73 -9.17
C THR A 135 -2.51 -5.34 -7.88
N MET A 136 -2.04 -4.51 -6.95
CA MET A 136 -1.73 -4.92 -5.57
C MET A 136 -1.94 -3.74 -4.63
N HIS A 137 -2.37 -4.02 -3.40
CA HIS A 137 -2.31 -3.05 -2.31
C HIS A 137 -1.64 -3.61 -1.06
N ILE A 138 -1.18 -2.73 -0.16
CA ILE A 138 -0.70 -3.12 1.17
C ILE A 138 -1.55 -2.40 2.20
N ASP A 139 -2.25 -3.19 3.03
CA ASP A 139 -3.21 -2.68 4.01
C ASP A 139 -2.60 -2.59 5.43
N PHE A 140 -3.12 -1.71 6.28
CA PHE A 140 -2.63 -1.56 7.66
C PHE A 140 -3.45 -2.40 8.65
N VAL A 141 -2.80 -3.42 9.19
CA VAL A 141 -3.36 -4.23 10.27
C VAL A 141 -3.31 -3.45 11.58
N ILE A 142 -4.47 -3.30 12.23
CA ILE A 142 -4.60 -2.72 13.56
C ILE A 142 -4.64 -3.84 14.62
N PRO A 143 -3.77 -3.79 15.66
CA PRO A 143 -3.75 -4.79 16.73
C PRO A 143 -5.08 -4.88 17.48
N VAL A 144 -5.52 -6.11 17.77
CA VAL A 144 -6.70 -6.35 18.61
C VAL A 144 -6.27 -6.38 20.08
N ASN A 145 -6.75 -5.44 20.88
CA ASN A 145 -6.37 -5.28 22.29
C ASN A 145 -4.84 -5.24 22.50
N GLY A 146 -4.10 -4.73 21.50
CA GLY A 146 -2.65 -4.64 21.50
C GLY A 146 -1.90 -5.94 21.15
N SER A 147 -2.58 -7.02 20.76
CA SER A 147 -1.92 -8.20 20.16
C SER A 147 -1.80 -8.01 18.65
N LEU A 148 -0.57 -8.09 18.16
CA LEU A 148 -0.27 -8.03 16.73
C LEU A 148 -0.75 -9.29 16.02
N LEU A 149 -0.62 -10.46 16.66
CA LEU A 149 -1.09 -11.72 16.09
C LEU A 149 -2.62 -11.76 15.97
N GLY A 150 -3.33 -11.30 17.02
CA GLY A 150 -4.79 -11.18 16.96
C GLY A 150 -5.26 -10.20 15.88
N GLY A 151 -4.54 -9.09 15.70
CA GLY A 151 -4.78 -8.16 14.58
C GLY A 151 -4.57 -8.84 13.22
N TYR A 152 -3.46 -9.56 13.06
CA TYR A 152 -3.13 -10.29 11.83
C TYR A 152 -4.21 -11.31 11.47
N GLU A 153 -4.63 -12.15 12.43
CA GLU A 153 -5.67 -13.16 12.23
C GLU A 153 -7.01 -12.52 11.82
N ALA A 154 -7.39 -11.41 12.45
CA ALA A 154 -8.60 -10.68 12.09
C ALA A 154 -8.55 -10.12 10.66
N TYR A 155 -7.41 -9.60 10.22
CA TYR A 155 -7.25 -9.06 8.87
C TYR A 155 -7.15 -10.15 7.79
N VAL A 156 -6.52 -11.29 8.10
CA VAL A 156 -6.56 -12.47 7.21
C VAL A 156 -8.01 -12.93 7.00
N GLU A 157 -8.85 -12.92 8.05
CA GLU A 157 -10.28 -13.25 7.90
C GLU A 157 -11.00 -12.23 7.01
N LYS A 158 -10.78 -10.93 7.21
CA LYS A 158 -11.35 -9.87 6.36
C LYS A 158 -10.94 -10.03 4.89
N ALA A 159 -9.68 -10.39 4.67
CA ALA A 159 -9.09 -10.53 3.35
C ALA A 159 -9.48 -11.82 2.61
N ARG A 160 -10.24 -12.75 3.22
CA ARG A 160 -10.80 -13.91 2.50
C ARG A 160 -11.68 -13.54 1.30
N LYS A 161 -12.17 -12.30 1.26
CA LYS A 161 -12.97 -11.76 0.16
C LYS A 161 -12.12 -11.09 -0.94
N SER A 162 -10.80 -11.15 -0.85
CA SER A 162 -9.90 -10.51 -1.82
C SER A 162 -10.09 -11.07 -3.24
N CYS A 163 -10.07 -10.20 -4.23
CA CYS A 163 -10.04 -10.51 -5.66
C CYS A 163 -8.71 -10.14 -6.35
N MET A 164 -7.72 -9.68 -5.59
CA MET A 164 -6.42 -9.20 -6.05
C MET A 164 -5.34 -9.51 -5.02
N ASP A 165 -4.08 -9.62 -5.44
CA ASP A 165 -2.94 -9.74 -4.54
C ASP A 165 -2.86 -8.57 -3.55
N TYR A 166 -2.43 -8.87 -2.33
CA TYR A 166 -2.29 -7.88 -1.27
C TYR A 166 -1.16 -8.23 -0.30
N GLY A 167 -0.78 -7.27 0.53
CA GLY A 167 0.12 -7.46 1.66
C GLY A 167 -0.39 -6.74 2.90
N PHE A 168 0.35 -6.86 4.00
CA PHE A 168 0.04 -6.18 5.25
C PHE A 168 1.25 -5.43 5.83
N HIS A 169 0.98 -4.21 6.29
CA HIS A 169 1.76 -3.51 7.30
C HIS A 169 1.18 -3.83 8.68
N MET A 170 2.01 -3.83 9.73
CA MET A 170 1.54 -4.05 11.10
C MET A 170 1.66 -2.79 11.95
N ALA A 171 0.55 -2.25 12.44
CA ALA A 171 0.60 -1.15 13.40
C ALA A 171 1.10 -1.60 14.78
N VAL A 172 1.87 -0.74 15.44
CA VAL A 172 2.36 -0.93 16.80
C VAL A 172 1.89 0.25 17.64
N THR A 173 0.91 0.00 18.51
CA THR A 173 0.19 1.02 19.29
C THR A 173 0.58 1.05 20.77
N LYS A 174 1.42 0.11 21.20
CA LYS A 174 2.01 0.01 22.54
C LYS A 174 3.34 -0.72 22.48
N TRP A 175 4.05 -0.79 23.61
CA TRP A 175 5.29 -1.55 23.72
C TRP A 175 5.34 -2.39 24.98
N ASP A 176 5.67 -3.67 24.81
CA ASP A 176 6.01 -4.63 25.86
C ASP A 176 6.79 -5.81 25.25
N ASP A 177 7.28 -6.73 26.08
CA ASP A 177 8.02 -7.92 25.62
C ASP A 177 7.19 -8.82 24.70
N THR A 178 5.86 -8.80 24.84
CA THR A 178 4.95 -9.57 23.99
C THR A 178 4.93 -8.99 22.58
N VAL A 179 4.74 -7.67 22.45
CA VAL A 179 4.80 -6.96 21.16
C VAL A 179 6.15 -7.20 20.48
N SER A 180 7.26 -7.11 21.23
CA SER A 180 8.60 -7.38 20.68
C SER A 180 8.73 -8.80 20.10
N LYS A 181 8.16 -9.81 20.75
CA LYS A 181 8.14 -11.20 20.25
C LYS A 181 7.18 -11.36 19.07
N GLU A 182 5.99 -10.76 19.14
CA GLU A 182 5.03 -10.84 18.04
C GLU A 182 5.56 -10.15 16.78
N MET A 183 6.31 -9.05 16.87
CA MET A 183 6.99 -8.44 15.71
C MET A 183 7.97 -9.42 15.04
N GLU A 184 8.64 -10.27 15.82
CA GLU A 184 9.53 -11.30 15.27
C GLU A 184 8.76 -12.39 14.53
N ILE A 185 7.60 -12.81 15.07
CA ILE A 185 6.67 -13.74 14.41
C ILE A 185 6.14 -13.12 13.11
N MET A 186 5.75 -11.84 13.13
CA MET A 186 5.26 -11.12 11.95
C MET A 186 6.28 -11.16 10.79
N VAL A 187 7.57 -10.96 11.10
CA VAL A 187 8.65 -10.98 10.09
C VAL A 187 8.97 -12.41 9.64
N LYS A 188 9.19 -13.33 10.58
CA LYS A 188 9.72 -14.66 10.26
C LYS A 188 8.67 -15.60 9.69
N ASP A 189 7.44 -15.53 10.22
CA ASP A 189 6.42 -16.54 9.97
C ASP A 189 5.26 -16.01 9.13
N LYS A 190 5.03 -14.68 9.12
CA LYS A 190 3.90 -14.04 8.43
C LYS A 190 4.29 -13.16 7.24
N GLY A 191 5.58 -13.00 6.96
CA GLY A 191 6.07 -12.25 5.80
C GLY A 191 5.90 -10.73 5.86
N ILE A 192 5.60 -10.16 7.03
CA ILE A 192 5.44 -8.71 7.22
C ILE A 192 6.79 -8.08 7.56
N ASN A 193 7.27 -7.16 6.72
CA ASN A 193 8.57 -6.50 6.88
C ASN A 193 8.47 -5.00 7.21
N SER A 194 7.30 -4.52 7.64
CA SER A 194 7.03 -3.10 7.83
C SER A 194 6.06 -2.85 8.99
N PHE A 195 6.42 -1.91 9.86
CA PHE A 195 5.69 -1.62 11.10
C PHE A 195 5.34 -0.14 11.22
N LYS A 196 4.06 0.15 11.51
CA LYS A 196 3.51 1.51 11.58
C LYS A 196 3.36 2.01 13.00
N PHE A 197 3.90 3.20 13.24
CA PHE A 197 3.81 3.91 14.51
C PHE A 197 3.04 5.21 14.33
N PHE A 198 2.30 5.62 15.36
CA PHE A 198 1.50 6.83 15.34
C PHE A 198 2.04 7.85 16.34
N MET A 199 2.41 9.04 15.85
CA MET A 199 2.81 10.17 16.68
C MET A 199 1.61 11.07 17.05
N ALA A 200 0.43 10.75 16.50
CA ALA A 200 -0.84 11.44 16.69
C ALA A 200 -1.91 10.49 17.27
N TYR A 201 -3.17 10.95 17.33
CA TYR A 201 -4.29 10.23 17.94
C TYR A 201 -4.10 9.98 19.45
N LYS A 202 -3.86 11.07 20.18
CA LYS A 202 -3.66 11.06 21.63
C LYS A 202 -4.81 10.33 22.35
N GLY A 203 -4.46 9.34 23.16
CA GLY A 203 -5.43 8.52 23.89
C GLY A 203 -6.02 7.33 23.11
N ALA A 204 -5.63 7.15 21.85
CA ALA A 204 -6.07 6.02 21.02
C ALA A 204 -4.87 5.23 20.45
N LEU A 205 -4.12 5.80 19.51
CA LEU A 205 -3.02 5.11 18.82
C LEU A 205 -1.64 5.71 19.14
N MET A 206 -1.61 6.93 19.70
CA MET A 206 -0.38 7.68 19.93
C MET A 206 0.61 6.93 20.82
N ILE A 207 1.85 6.83 20.37
CA ILE A 207 2.98 6.42 21.19
C ILE A 207 3.92 7.60 21.46
N ASN A 208 4.65 7.53 22.57
CA ASN A 208 5.67 8.52 22.93
C ASN A 208 7.04 8.16 22.30
N ASP A 209 8.01 9.06 22.44
CA ASP A 209 9.35 8.87 21.87
C ASP A 209 10.10 7.66 22.45
N GLU A 210 9.83 7.29 23.71
CA GLU A 210 10.41 6.11 24.35
C GLU A 210 9.99 4.83 23.63
N ILE A 211 8.69 4.65 23.43
CA ILE A 211 8.13 3.52 22.69
C ILE A 211 8.60 3.54 21.23
N LEU A 212 8.65 4.73 20.61
CA LEU A 212 9.10 4.87 19.22
C LEU A 212 10.55 4.42 19.06
N LEU A 213 11.44 4.75 20.01
CA LEU A 213 12.82 4.29 20.02
C LEU A 213 12.94 2.78 20.15
N GLU A 214 12.15 2.15 21.03
CA GLU A 214 12.16 0.69 21.16
C GLU A 214 11.65 0.00 19.88
N GLY A 215 10.56 0.52 19.31
CA GLY A 215 10.04 0.08 18.02
C GLY A 215 11.06 0.18 16.89
N PHE A 216 11.79 1.30 16.81
CA PHE A 216 12.85 1.51 15.82
C PHE A 216 14.03 0.54 16.02
N LYS A 217 14.47 0.31 17.26
CA LYS A 217 15.52 -0.66 17.57
C LYS A 217 15.10 -2.07 17.14
N LYS A 218 13.85 -2.45 17.40
CA LYS A 218 13.33 -3.76 16.99
C LYS A 218 13.23 -3.88 15.48
N CYS A 219 12.67 -2.89 14.78
CA CYS A 219 12.61 -2.87 13.32
C CYS A 219 14.01 -3.07 12.72
N LYS A 220 15.00 -2.34 13.21
CA LYS A 220 16.41 -2.51 12.80
C LYS A 220 16.92 -3.93 13.03
N SER A 221 16.66 -4.50 14.20
CA SER A 221 17.13 -5.86 14.53
C SER A 221 16.51 -6.94 13.64
N LEU A 222 15.29 -6.70 13.13
CA LEU A 222 14.56 -7.61 12.26
C LEU A 222 14.81 -7.37 10.77
N GLY A 223 15.49 -6.27 10.40
CA GLY A 223 15.60 -5.84 9.01
C GLY A 223 14.28 -5.30 8.43
N ALA A 224 13.36 -4.85 9.28
CA ALA A 224 12.07 -4.30 8.90
C ALA A 224 12.10 -2.77 8.75
N VAL A 225 11.19 -2.22 7.95
CA VAL A 225 11.00 -0.78 7.74
C VAL A 225 10.09 -0.22 8.83
N ALA A 226 10.57 0.82 9.52
CA ALA A 226 9.75 1.58 10.46
C ALA A 226 8.97 2.67 9.69
N MET A 227 7.66 2.72 9.88
CA MET A 227 6.76 3.68 9.25
C MET A 227 6.16 4.61 10.31
N VAL A 228 6.00 5.91 10.02
CA VAL A 228 5.44 6.87 10.98
C VAL A 228 4.32 7.69 10.37
N HIS A 229 3.19 7.77 11.08
CA HIS A 229 2.24 8.88 10.91
C HIS A 229 2.81 10.09 11.66
N GLY A 230 3.27 11.08 10.92
CA GLY A 230 4.02 12.23 11.43
C GLY A 230 3.16 13.47 11.68
N GLU A 231 2.32 13.48 12.71
CA GLU A 231 1.75 14.72 13.29
C GLU A 231 2.06 14.76 14.79
N ASN A 232 2.25 15.95 15.37
CA ASN A 232 2.41 16.07 16.82
C ASN A 232 1.05 15.92 17.53
N GLY A 233 0.79 14.74 18.13
CA GLY A 233 -0.50 14.42 18.75
C GLY A 233 -0.92 15.33 19.90
N ASP A 234 0.04 15.84 20.68
CA ASP A 234 -0.26 16.80 21.75
C ASP A 234 -0.69 18.15 21.18
N ALA A 235 -0.02 18.62 20.13
CA ALA A 235 -0.38 19.86 19.44
C ALA A 235 -1.71 19.74 18.69
N VAL A 236 -1.99 18.60 18.04
CA VAL A 236 -3.30 18.30 17.44
C VAL A 236 -4.38 18.41 18.51
N PHE A 237 -4.22 17.73 19.65
CA PHE A 237 -5.22 17.75 20.73
C PHE A 237 -5.47 19.16 21.27
N ALA A 238 -4.40 19.95 21.48
CA ALA A 238 -4.51 21.33 21.91
C ALA A 238 -5.20 22.22 20.87
N GLY A 239 -4.88 22.05 19.58
CA GLY A 239 -5.51 22.75 18.47
C GLY A 239 -6.99 22.41 18.34
N GLN A 240 -7.36 21.13 18.49
CA GLN A 240 -8.75 20.68 18.47
C GLN A 240 -9.55 21.33 19.59
N LYS A 241 -9.03 21.33 20.81
CA LYS A 241 -9.66 21.99 21.95
C LYS A 241 -9.87 23.48 21.69
N ARG A 242 -8.85 24.15 21.16
CA ARG A 242 -8.90 25.58 20.82
C ARG A 242 -9.98 25.89 19.78
N MET A 243 -10.12 25.09 18.72
CA MET A 243 -11.14 25.33 17.69
C MET A 243 -12.56 25.25 18.29
N ILE A 244 -12.81 24.25 19.14
CA ILE A 244 -14.10 24.11 19.84
C ILE A 244 -14.35 25.26 20.82
N GLU A 245 -13.34 25.70 21.57
CA GLU A 245 -13.45 26.87 22.46
C GLU A 245 -13.77 28.17 21.71
N LEU A 246 -13.36 28.26 20.44
CA LEU A 246 -13.69 29.37 19.54
C LEU A 246 -15.05 29.21 18.85
N GLY A 247 -15.78 28.13 19.11
CA GLY A 247 -17.07 27.82 18.47
C GLY A 247 -16.95 27.30 17.03
N ILE A 248 -15.75 26.90 16.60
CA ILE A 248 -15.50 26.31 15.28
C ILE A 248 -15.69 24.79 15.39
N THR A 249 -16.85 24.32 14.96
CA THR A 249 -17.25 22.90 15.04
C THR A 249 -17.33 22.21 13.67
N GLY A 250 -17.28 22.95 12.57
CA GLY A 250 -17.37 22.42 11.22
C GLY A 250 -16.07 21.78 10.70
N PRO A 251 -16.11 21.12 9.53
CA PRO A 251 -14.95 20.45 8.92
C PRO A 251 -13.69 21.32 8.78
N GLU A 252 -13.82 22.63 8.59
CA GLU A 252 -12.72 23.59 8.56
C GLU A 252 -11.92 23.62 9.87
N GLY A 253 -12.59 23.41 11.01
CA GLY A 253 -11.96 23.26 12.32
C GLY A 253 -10.97 22.10 12.36
N HIS A 254 -11.21 21.04 11.57
CA HIS A 254 -10.28 19.91 11.46
C HIS A 254 -8.94 20.35 10.89
N ALA A 255 -8.91 21.06 9.76
CA ALA A 255 -7.65 21.54 9.18
C ALA A 255 -6.96 22.60 10.06
N LEU A 256 -7.74 23.55 10.61
CA LEU A 256 -7.23 24.60 11.50
C LEU A 256 -6.60 24.05 12.79
N SER A 257 -7.09 22.91 13.29
CA SER A 257 -6.58 22.28 14.51
C SER A 257 -5.18 21.68 14.38
N ARG A 258 -4.69 21.50 13.15
CA ARG A 258 -3.46 20.74 12.85
C ARG A 258 -2.67 21.35 11.67
N PRO A 259 -2.17 22.58 11.80
CA PRO A 259 -1.45 23.27 10.71
C PRO A 259 -0.20 22.50 10.25
N ALA A 260 0.26 22.74 9.02
CA ALA A 260 1.38 22.02 8.39
C ALA A 260 2.65 21.92 9.26
N VAL A 261 2.96 22.96 10.05
CA VAL A 261 4.13 23.00 10.94
C VAL A 261 4.18 21.83 11.94
N ILE A 262 3.04 21.30 12.39
CA ILE A 262 3.04 20.18 13.35
C ILE A 262 3.24 18.82 12.67
N GLU A 263 3.00 18.73 11.36
CA GLU A 263 3.40 17.58 10.54
C GLU A 263 4.92 17.63 10.30
N GLY A 264 5.45 18.82 9.98
CA GLY A 264 6.88 19.06 9.87
C GLY A 264 7.65 18.73 11.15
N GLU A 265 7.19 19.20 12.32
CA GLU A 265 7.83 18.91 13.60
C GLU A 265 7.94 17.40 13.87
N ALA A 266 6.82 16.68 13.77
CA ALA A 266 6.79 15.24 14.05
C ALA A 266 7.63 14.46 13.02
N THR A 267 7.59 14.85 11.75
CA THR A 267 8.44 14.28 10.70
C THR A 267 9.92 14.46 11.03
N GLY A 268 10.35 15.68 11.36
CA GLY A 268 11.73 15.98 11.76
C GLY A 268 12.15 15.20 13.00
N ARG A 269 11.30 15.14 14.03
CA ARG A 269 11.55 14.37 15.25
C ARG A 269 11.72 12.87 14.97
N ALA A 270 10.82 12.26 14.20
CA ALA A 270 10.95 10.85 13.82
C ALA A 270 12.25 10.58 13.03
N ILE A 271 12.60 11.48 12.11
CA ILE A 271 13.86 11.42 11.34
C ILE A 271 15.06 11.42 12.28
N HIS A 272 15.10 12.33 13.26
CA HIS A 272 16.21 12.42 14.22
C HIS A 272 16.33 11.16 15.09
N LEU A 273 15.20 10.61 15.57
CA LEU A 273 15.18 9.38 16.36
C LEU A 273 15.60 8.15 15.52
N ALA A 274 15.14 8.06 14.27
CA ALA A 274 15.56 7.00 13.35
C ALA A 274 17.07 7.09 13.02
N ARG A 275 17.61 8.32 12.91
CA ARG A 275 19.04 8.56 12.73
C ARG A 275 19.84 8.08 13.94
N PHE A 276 19.37 8.37 15.15
CA PHE A 276 19.99 7.94 16.39
C PHE A 276 20.08 6.40 16.49
N VAL A 277 19.01 5.70 16.13
CA VAL A 277 18.99 4.22 16.07
C VAL A 277 19.75 3.67 14.86
N ASN A 278 19.99 4.49 13.83
CA ASN A 278 20.50 4.13 12.52
C ASN A 278 19.64 3.02 11.86
N THR A 279 18.36 3.33 11.68
CA THR A 279 17.37 2.52 10.96
C THR A 279 16.78 3.32 9.78
N PRO A 280 16.39 2.69 8.65
CA PRO A 280 15.56 3.36 7.65
C PRO A 280 14.23 3.81 8.24
N LEU A 281 13.72 4.93 7.74
CA LEU A 281 12.41 5.48 8.13
C LEU A 281 11.54 5.69 6.88
N TYR A 282 10.26 5.35 6.99
CA TYR A 282 9.22 5.62 6.01
C TYR A 282 8.20 6.59 6.60
N VAL A 283 8.07 7.78 6.02
CA VAL A 283 7.07 8.77 6.40
C VAL A 283 5.87 8.60 5.47
N VAL A 284 4.78 8.06 6.02
CA VAL A 284 3.53 7.87 5.28
C VAL A 284 2.80 9.19 5.04
N HIS A 285 1.89 9.21 4.07
CA HIS A 285 0.94 10.31 3.76
C HIS A 285 1.52 11.71 4.04
N VAL A 286 2.61 12.06 3.36
CA VAL A 286 3.26 13.37 3.39
C VAL A 286 2.36 14.37 2.67
N MET A 287 1.79 15.32 3.40
CA MET A 287 0.80 16.28 2.91
C MET A 287 1.32 17.71 2.82
N SER A 288 2.43 18.03 3.51
CA SER A 288 2.92 19.41 3.62
C SER A 288 4.34 19.68 3.11
N ILE A 289 4.61 20.96 2.82
CA ILE A 289 5.94 21.47 2.45
C ILE A 289 6.88 21.28 3.63
N ASP A 290 6.43 21.59 4.84
CA ASP A 290 7.19 21.46 6.08
C ASP A 290 7.74 20.04 6.26
N ALA A 291 6.91 19.00 6.04
CA ALA A 291 7.37 17.61 6.09
C ALA A 291 8.33 17.25 4.94
N VAL A 292 8.09 17.75 3.73
CA VAL A 292 8.99 17.58 2.59
C VAL A 292 10.37 18.17 2.86
N GLU A 293 10.44 19.36 3.48
CA GLU A 293 11.71 20.02 3.80
C GLU A 293 12.56 19.21 4.78
N GLU A 294 11.93 18.60 5.79
CA GLU A 294 12.60 17.70 6.73
C GLU A 294 13.14 16.44 6.03
N ILE A 295 12.32 15.81 5.18
CA ILE A 295 12.73 14.64 4.39
C ILE A 295 13.87 15.00 3.44
N ALA A 296 13.78 16.14 2.74
CA ALA A 296 14.81 16.62 1.83
C ALA A 296 16.13 16.86 2.55
N ARG A 297 16.10 17.51 3.74
CA ARG A 297 17.28 17.76 4.57
C ARG A 297 17.93 16.45 5.02
N ALA A 298 17.12 15.48 5.48
CA ALA A 298 17.61 14.18 5.91
C ALA A 298 18.30 13.42 4.77
N ARG A 299 17.64 13.32 3.61
CA ARG A 299 18.17 12.65 2.41
C ARG A 299 19.43 13.32 1.89
N LYS A 300 19.47 14.65 1.85
CA LYS A 300 20.67 15.42 1.48
C LYS A 300 21.86 15.12 2.41
N SER A 301 21.60 14.80 3.68
CA SER A 301 22.63 14.41 4.64
C SER A 301 23.01 12.92 4.59
N GLY A 302 22.50 12.16 3.60
CA GLY A 302 22.77 10.73 3.42
C GLY A 302 21.91 9.80 4.28
N GLN A 303 20.90 10.32 4.99
CA GLN A 303 20.01 9.49 5.79
C GLN A 303 19.01 8.73 4.89
N ARG A 304 18.74 7.46 5.24
CA ARG A 304 17.76 6.61 4.58
C ARG A 304 16.35 6.95 5.07
N VAL A 305 15.73 7.94 4.43
CA VAL A 305 14.34 8.34 4.67
C VAL A 305 13.56 8.21 3.37
N ILE A 306 12.42 7.54 3.45
CA ILE A 306 11.43 7.40 2.40
C ILE A 306 10.23 8.29 2.77
N GLY A 307 9.68 9.00 1.80
CA GLY A 307 8.47 9.79 1.92
C GLY A 307 7.44 9.37 0.88
N GLU A 308 6.22 9.17 1.34
CA GLU A 308 5.04 8.79 0.57
C GLU A 308 4.01 9.91 0.62
N PRO A 309 3.91 10.78 -0.39
CA PRO A 309 2.69 11.55 -0.60
C PRO A 309 1.55 10.64 -1.04
N ILE A 310 0.32 11.11 -0.87
CA ILE A 310 -0.87 10.44 -1.40
C ILE A 310 -1.52 11.27 -2.50
N VAL A 311 -2.27 10.62 -3.39
CA VAL A 311 -2.90 11.27 -4.54
C VAL A 311 -3.80 12.45 -4.13
N ALA A 312 -4.49 12.38 -2.98
CA ALA A 312 -5.27 13.51 -2.45
C ALA A 312 -4.41 14.76 -2.24
N GLY A 313 -3.24 14.61 -1.61
CA GLY A 313 -2.30 15.71 -1.37
C GLY A 313 -1.68 16.25 -2.66
N LEU A 314 -1.51 15.42 -3.70
CA LEU A 314 -1.02 15.87 -5.00
C LEU A 314 -2.05 16.70 -5.76
N ALA A 315 -3.31 16.31 -5.66
CA ALA A 315 -4.35 16.69 -6.61
C ALA A 315 -5.33 17.74 -6.07
N LEU A 316 -5.53 17.78 -4.76
CA LEU A 316 -6.54 18.60 -4.10
C LEU A 316 -5.87 19.70 -3.28
N ASP A 317 -6.65 20.72 -2.94
CA ASP A 317 -6.36 21.67 -1.87
C ASP A 317 -7.51 21.69 -0.85
N ASP A 318 -7.32 22.41 0.23
CA ASP A 318 -8.26 22.46 1.36
C ASP A 318 -9.53 23.28 1.09
N SER A 319 -9.70 23.87 -0.10
CA SER A 319 -10.86 24.72 -0.41
C SER A 319 -12.20 24.00 -0.17
N GLY A 320 -12.26 22.69 -0.43
CA GLY A 320 -13.43 21.87 -0.19
C GLY A 320 -13.87 21.82 1.28
N LEU A 321 -12.95 21.96 2.23
CA LEU A 321 -13.27 21.98 3.67
C LEU A 321 -14.02 23.23 4.12
N TRP A 322 -14.03 24.28 3.28
CA TRP A 322 -14.69 25.56 3.55
C TRP A 322 -16.05 25.69 2.86
N ASP A 323 -16.55 24.62 2.24
CA ASP A 323 -17.88 24.63 1.63
C ASP A 323 -18.97 24.80 2.70
N PRO A 324 -19.99 25.66 2.49
CA PRO A 324 -21.06 25.84 3.45
C PRO A 324 -21.96 24.61 3.62
N ASP A 325 -21.99 23.69 2.65
CA ASP A 325 -22.68 22.40 2.78
C ASP A 325 -21.80 21.39 3.53
N PHE A 326 -22.27 20.94 4.69
CA PHE A 326 -21.53 20.01 5.54
C PHE A 326 -21.16 18.71 4.81
N LYS A 327 -22.06 18.13 4.02
CA LYS A 327 -21.77 16.87 3.30
C LYS A 327 -20.63 17.07 2.29
N THR A 328 -20.63 18.20 1.61
CA THR A 328 -19.59 18.58 0.64
C THR A 328 -18.26 18.85 1.33
N ALA A 329 -18.24 19.50 2.49
CA ALA A 329 -17.01 19.75 3.23
C ALA A 329 -16.45 18.51 3.94
N ALA A 330 -17.31 17.74 4.61
CA ALA A 330 -16.91 16.61 5.45
C ALA A 330 -16.25 15.46 4.66
N LYS A 331 -16.56 15.29 3.36
CA LYS A 331 -15.92 14.24 2.55
C LYS A 331 -14.40 14.45 2.38
N PHE A 332 -13.88 15.67 2.57
CA PHE A 332 -12.44 15.97 2.48
C PHE A 332 -11.68 15.78 3.82
N VAL A 333 -12.38 15.47 4.91
CA VAL A 333 -11.76 15.31 6.24
C VAL A 333 -10.92 14.03 6.30
N MET A 334 -9.60 14.20 6.43
CA MET A 334 -8.59 13.14 6.65
C MET A 334 -7.38 13.68 7.45
N SER A 335 -6.46 12.81 7.88
CA SER A 335 -5.33 13.18 8.76
C SER A 335 -3.99 12.59 8.28
N PRO A 336 -2.96 13.40 8.00
CA PRO A 336 -2.96 14.87 7.98
C PRO A 336 -3.97 15.43 6.96
N PRO A 337 -4.48 16.66 7.15
CA PRO A 337 -5.50 17.19 6.27
C PRO A 337 -4.89 17.54 4.91
N ILE A 338 -5.75 17.53 3.87
CA ILE A 338 -5.46 18.20 2.60
C ILE A 338 -5.10 19.66 2.93
N ARG A 339 -4.02 20.17 2.32
CA ARG A 339 -3.45 21.48 2.64
C ARG A 339 -3.89 22.54 1.65
N GLY A 340 -3.73 23.80 2.04
CA GLY A 340 -4.02 24.93 1.16
C GLY A 340 -3.16 24.95 -0.12
N PRO A 341 -3.49 25.86 -1.05
CA PRO A 341 -2.83 25.94 -2.36
C PRO A 341 -1.30 26.03 -2.28
N GLY A 342 -0.63 25.36 -3.22
CA GLY A 342 0.84 25.33 -3.32
C GLY A 342 1.48 24.06 -2.77
N HIS A 343 0.91 23.44 -1.73
CA HIS A 343 1.42 22.19 -1.15
C HIS A 343 1.44 21.04 -2.16
N GLY A 344 0.35 20.81 -2.91
CA GLY A 344 0.30 19.76 -3.92
C GLY A 344 1.34 19.93 -5.04
N LYS A 345 1.65 21.17 -5.42
CA LYS A 345 2.72 21.46 -6.40
C LYS A 345 4.11 21.16 -5.84
N ALA A 346 4.34 21.45 -4.56
CA ALA A 346 5.59 21.09 -3.90
C ALA A 346 5.76 19.56 -3.79
N LEU A 347 4.68 18.82 -3.48
CA LEU A 347 4.70 17.35 -3.46
C LEU A 347 4.99 16.76 -4.86
N GLN A 348 4.35 17.28 -5.91
CA GLN A 348 4.63 16.89 -7.30
C GLN A 348 6.10 17.15 -7.68
N ALA A 349 6.66 18.31 -7.31
CA ALA A 349 8.06 18.64 -7.55
C ALA A 349 9.03 17.75 -6.74
N ALA A 350 8.66 17.38 -5.51
CA ALA A 350 9.45 16.50 -4.67
C ALA A 350 9.47 15.06 -5.20
N LEU A 351 8.39 14.59 -5.82
CA LEU A 351 8.33 13.31 -6.54
C LEU A 351 9.18 13.32 -7.82
N SER A 352 9.08 14.39 -8.62
CA SER A 352 9.84 14.50 -9.89
C SER A 352 11.35 14.59 -9.66
N THR A 353 11.77 15.15 -8.52
CA THR A 353 13.18 15.26 -8.12
C THR A 353 13.67 14.08 -7.25
N GLY A 354 12.82 13.13 -6.92
CA GLY A 354 13.18 11.94 -6.11
C GLY A 354 13.41 12.20 -4.61
N ILE A 355 12.99 13.38 -4.12
CA ILE A 355 12.91 13.67 -2.68
C ILE A 355 11.85 12.78 -2.02
N LEU A 356 10.71 12.58 -2.70
CA LEU A 356 9.68 11.60 -2.38
C LEU A 356 9.75 10.44 -3.39
N GLN A 357 9.40 9.23 -2.97
CA GLN A 357 9.77 8.01 -3.72
C GLN A 357 8.61 7.35 -4.46
N LEU A 358 7.41 7.38 -3.91
CA LEU A 358 6.23 6.70 -4.43
C LEU A 358 4.95 7.43 -4.07
N VAL A 359 3.81 7.02 -4.63
CA VAL A 359 2.49 7.61 -4.36
C VAL A 359 1.51 6.53 -3.89
N GLY A 360 0.93 6.72 -2.72
CA GLY A 360 -0.19 5.91 -2.18
C GLY A 360 -1.52 6.65 -2.23
N THR A 361 -2.53 6.14 -1.52
CA THR A 361 -3.85 6.79 -1.43
C THR A 361 -4.32 7.11 -0.03
N ASP A 362 -3.91 6.34 0.97
CA ASP A 362 -4.56 6.33 2.29
C ASP A 362 -6.07 6.10 2.13
N HIS A 363 -6.44 5.15 1.25
CA HIS A 363 -7.83 4.87 0.93
C HIS A 363 -8.57 4.35 2.17
N CYS A 364 -9.38 5.21 2.76
CA CYS A 364 -10.12 4.98 4.00
C CYS A 364 -11.52 5.60 3.88
N PRO A 365 -12.40 5.02 3.05
CA PRO A 365 -13.64 5.67 2.63
C PRO A 365 -14.74 5.52 3.68
N PHE A 366 -15.45 6.61 3.96
CA PHE A 366 -16.66 6.63 4.81
C PHE A 366 -17.77 7.39 4.10
N ASN A 367 -18.95 6.79 4.00
CA ASN A 367 -20.13 7.40 3.39
C ASN A 367 -20.54 8.70 4.08
N SER A 368 -21.29 9.54 3.37
CA SER A 368 -21.79 10.81 3.91
C SER A 368 -22.59 10.65 5.21
N THR A 369 -23.33 9.54 5.34
CA THR A 369 -24.05 9.19 6.58
C THR A 369 -23.10 8.89 7.75
N GLN A 370 -21.95 8.26 7.49
CA GLN A 370 -20.91 8.01 8.49
C GLN A 370 -20.15 9.30 8.83
N LYS A 371 -19.83 10.13 7.84
CA LYS A 371 -19.25 11.47 8.04
C LYS A 371 -20.13 12.37 8.91
N SER A 372 -21.45 12.20 8.82
CA SER A 372 -22.44 12.96 9.60
C SER A 372 -22.42 12.68 11.10
N LEU A 373 -21.68 11.66 11.58
CA LEU A 373 -21.44 11.46 13.02
C LEU A 373 -20.79 12.68 13.69
N GLY A 374 -20.07 13.51 12.92
CA GLY A 374 -19.45 14.75 13.38
C GLY A 374 -20.11 16.03 12.88
N ILE A 375 -21.41 16.01 12.53
CA ILE A 375 -22.11 17.20 12.03
C ILE A 375 -22.02 18.42 12.97
N ASP A 376 -22.03 18.18 14.28
CA ASP A 376 -21.92 19.22 15.31
C ASP A 376 -20.51 19.31 15.95
N ASP A 377 -19.57 18.45 15.53
CA ASP A 377 -18.23 18.36 16.12
C ASP A 377 -17.27 17.63 15.16
N PHE A 378 -16.41 18.39 14.47
CA PHE A 378 -15.47 17.86 13.48
C PHE A 378 -14.56 16.75 14.02
N ARG A 379 -14.32 16.70 15.34
CA ARG A 379 -13.48 15.68 15.98
C ARG A 379 -14.09 14.28 15.89
N LYS A 380 -15.39 14.20 15.61
CA LYS A 380 -16.16 12.95 15.47
C LYS A 380 -16.40 12.56 14.01
N ILE A 381 -15.99 13.36 13.03
CA ILE A 381 -16.06 12.99 11.61
C ILE A 381 -15.04 11.88 11.39
N PRO A 382 -15.42 10.65 10.96
CA PRO A 382 -14.46 9.61 10.62
C PRO A 382 -13.48 10.11 9.56
N ASN A 383 -12.18 10.02 9.85
CA ASN A 383 -11.13 10.59 8.99
C ASN A 383 -10.75 9.63 7.87
N GLY A 384 -10.77 10.09 6.63
CA GLY A 384 -10.37 9.30 5.46
C GLY A 384 -11.08 9.73 4.17
N VAL A 385 -10.47 9.42 3.03
CA VAL A 385 -10.94 9.77 1.67
C VAL A 385 -10.80 8.59 0.71
N ASN A 386 -11.40 8.68 -0.48
CA ASN A 386 -11.17 7.74 -1.57
C ASN A 386 -9.90 8.08 -2.39
N GLY A 387 -9.46 7.14 -3.23
CA GLY A 387 -8.25 7.32 -4.04
C GLY A 387 -7.74 6.08 -4.77
N ILE A 388 -8.08 4.86 -4.31
CA ILE A 388 -7.50 3.60 -4.81
C ILE A 388 -7.76 3.37 -6.32
N GLU A 389 -8.91 3.81 -6.82
CA GLU A 389 -9.30 3.75 -8.23
C GLU A 389 -8.69 4.92 -9.03
N GLU A 390 -8.62 6.10 -8.42
CA GLU A 390 -8.27 7.34 -9.11
C GLU A 390 -6.75 7.56 -9.20
N ARG A 391 -5.96 6.95 -8.31
CA ARG A 391 -4.52 7.18 -8.15
C ARG A 391 -3.77 7.18 -9.47
N MET A 392 -3.91 6.11 -10.24
CA MET A 392 -3.16 5.92 -11.48
C MET A 392 -3.55 6.95 -12.55
N HIS A 393 -4.84 7.25 -12.67
CA HIS A 393 -5.38 8.23 -13.62
C HIS A 393 -4.91 9.65 -13.29
N ILE A 394 -5.00 10.03 -12.01
CA ILE A 394 -4.64 11.37 -11.54
C ILE A 394 -3.12 11.59 -11.61
N VAL A 395 -2.29 10.62 -11.21
CA VAL A 395 -0.83 10.77 -11.30
C VAL A 395 -0.40 10.88 -12.77
N TRP A 396 -1.01 10.10 -13.67
CA TRP A 396 -0.73 10.20 -15.10
C TRP A 396 -1.06 11.59 -15.65
N ASP A 397 -2.29 12.07 -15.44
CA ASP A 397 -2.75 13.35 -15.96
C ASP A 397 -1.98 14.53 -15.33
N SER A 398 -1.82 14.53 -14.01
CA SER A 398 -1.21 15.66 -13.31
C SER A 398 0.30 15.74 -13.48
N MET A 399 0.99 14.62 -13.75
CA MET A 399 2.47 14.61 -13.77
C MET A 399 3.08 14.16 -15.11
N VAL A 400 2.49 13.19 -15.81
CA VAL A 400 3.01 12.74 -17.12
C VAL A 400 2.52 13.68 -18.23
N VAL A 401 1.21 13.90 -18.32
CA VAL A 401 0.62 14.75 -19.38
C VAL A 401 1.10 16.20 -19.24
N SER A 402 1.30 16.68 -18.01
CA SER A 402 1.86 18.02 -17.76
C SER A 402 3.37 18.14 -18.03
N GLY A 403 4.06 17.02 -18.30
CA GLY A 403 5.49 16.98 -18.59
C GLY A 403 6.41 17.10 -17.36
N GLN A 404 5.87 16.92 -16.15
CA GLN A 404 6.67 16.98 -14.91
C GLN A 404 7.52 15.72 -14.69
N ILE A 405 7.06 14.57 -15.16
CA ILE A 405 7.77 13.29 -15.08
C ILE A 405 7.69 12.52 -16.41
N SER A 406 8.64 11.63 -16.62
CA SER A 406 8.63 10.71 -17.77
C SER A 406 7.62 9.55 -17.59
N VAL A 407 7.35 8.82 -18.66
CA VAL A 407 6.53 7.58 -18.60
C VAL A 407 7.23 6.49 -17.75
N THR A 408 8.57 6.43 -17.78
CA THR A 408 9.34 5.51 -16.92
C THR A 408 9.29 5.93 -15.44
N ASP A 409 9.25 7.24 -15.16
CA ASP A 409 9.04 7.74 -13.79
C ASP A 409 7.64 7.41 -13.27
N TYR A 410 6.62 7.42 -14.13
CA TYR A 410 5.27 6.97 -13.74
C TYR A 410 5.28 5.53 -13.22
N VAL A 411 5.93 4.61 -13.94
CA VAL A 411 6.12 3.21 -13.50
C VAL A 411 6.90 3.16 -12.19
N ARG A 412 8.00 3.92 -12.08
CA ARG A 412 8.81 4.01 -10.87
C ARG A 412 7.98 4.40 -9.64
N LEU A 413 7.22 5.50 -9.74
CA LEU A 413 6.47 6.11 -8.63
C LEU A 413 5.22 5.31 -8.23
N THR A 414 4.61 4.56 -9.16
CA THR A 414 3.32 3.90 -8.93
C THR A 414 3.42 2.39 -8.67
N SER A 415 4.57 1.77 -8.98
CA SER A 415 4.77 0.33 -8.81
C SER A 415 6.19 -0.04 -8.36
N THR A 416 7.23 0.23 -9.16
CA THR A 416 8.57 -0.34 -8.92
C THR A 416 9.18 0.07 -7.59
N GLU A 417 9.08 1.34 -7.18
CA GLU A 417 9.67 1.77 -5.91
C GLU A 417 8.97 1.14 -4.71
N CYS A 418 7.64 1.00 -4.76
CA CYS A 418 6.88 0.26 -3.75
C CYS A 418 7.37 -1.19 -3.66
N ALA A 419 7.48 -1.87 -4.81
CA ALA A 419 7.96 -3.25 -4.86
C ALA A 419 9.39 -3.42 -4.29
N ARG A 420 10.29 -2.46 -4.55
CA ARG A 420 11.66 -2.47 -4.01
C ARG A 420 11.69 -2.22 -2.50
N ILE A 421 10.92 -1.23 -2.03
CA ILE A 421 10.88 -0.84 -0.62
C ILE A 421 10.36 -1.99 0.25
N PHE A 422 9.33 -2.69 -0.21
CA PHE A 422 8.70 -3.79 0.52
C PHE A 422 9.19 -5.19 0.08
N ASN A 423 10.30 -5.24 -0.66
CA ASN A 423 11.03 -6.47 -0.99
C ASN A 423 10.23 -7.53 -1.77
N ILE A 424 9.44 -7.08 -2.75
CA ILE A 424 8.67 -7.93 -3.68
C ILE A 424 9.05 -7.69 -5.16
N TYR A 425 10.11 -6.92 -5.42
CA TYR A 425 10.70 -6.75 -6.76
C TYR A 425 11.72 -7.86 -7.07
N PRO A 426 11.80 -8.39 -8.31
CA PRO A 426 11.03 -8.04 -9.50
C PRO A 426 9.73 -8.82 -9.68
N ARG A 427 9.33 -9.68 -8.72
CA ARG A 427 8.08 -10.44 -8.81
C ARG A 427 6.88 -9.52 -9.13
N LYS A 428 6.82 -8.35 -8.48
CA LYS A 428 5.89 -7.27 -8.81
C LYS A 428 6.62 -5.98 -9.20
N GLY A 429 5.89 -5.08 -9.87
CA GLY A 429 6.40 -3.78 -10.29
C GLY A 429 7.42 -3.85 -11.44
N ALA A 430 7.40 -4.93 -12.22
CA ALA A 430 8.24 -5.16 -13.38
C ALA A 430 7.50 -5.95 -14.47
N ILE A 431 7.82 -5.69 -15.74
CA ILE A 431 7.52 -6.59 -16.85
C ILE A 431 8.86 -7.22 -17.25
N LEU A 432 9.19 -8.34 -16.61
CA LEU A 432 10.40 -9.13 -16.85
C LEU A 432 10.02 -10.62 -16.83
N VAL A 433 10.76 -11.44 -17.58
CA VAL A 433 10.57 -12.89 -17.56
C VAL A 433 10.64 -13.40 -16.10
N GLY A 434 9.63 -14.18 -15.70
CA GLY A 434 9.46 -14.71 -14.35
C GLY A 434 8.75 -13.79 -13.35
N SER A 435 8.33 -12.59 -13.75
CA SER A 435 7.49 -11.71 -12.92
C SER A 435 6.02 -12.14 -13.00
N ASP A 436 5.24 -11.82 -11.98
CA ASP A 436 3.78 -12.01 -12.01
C ASP A 436 3.19 -11.18 -13.17
N ALA A 437 2.19 -11.72 -13.85
CA ALA A 437 1.50 -11.07 -14.98
C ALA A 437 0.49 -10.01 -14.53
N ASP A 438 0.90 -9.16 -13.60
CA ASP A 438 0.20 -7.98 -13.12
C ASP A 438 0.55 -6.79 -14.02
N ILE A 439 -0.23 -6.62 -15.09
CA ILE A 439 0.08 -5.72 -16.20
C ILE A 439 -1.10 -4.80 -16.45
N ILE A 440 -0.82 -3.53 -16.75
CA ILE A 440 -1.81 -2.61 -17.29
C ILE A 440 -1.51 -2.30 -18.75
N ILE A 441 -2.57 -2.19 -19.55
CA ILE A 441 -2.54 -1.59 -20.88
C ILE A 441 -3.11 -0.19 -20.76
N LEU A 442 -2.24 0.81 -20.85
CA LEU A 442 -2.56 2.22 -20.71
C LEU A 442 -2.69 2.86 -22.09
N ASN A 443 -3.88 3.37 -22.41
CA ASN A 443 -4.14 4.12 -23.63
C ASN A 443 -4.06 5.64 -23.35
N PRO A 444 -2.99 6.33 -23.80
CA PRO A 444 -2.80 7.75 -23.52
C PRO A 444 -3.73 8.67 -24.35
N ASN A 445 -4.42 8.13 -25.36
CA ASN A 445 -5.28 8.89 -26.26
C ASN A 445 -6.77 8.85 -25.87
N SER A 446 -7.10 8.13 -24.80
CA SER A 446 -8.45 8.09 -24.25
C SER A 446 -8.65 9.20 -23.21
N SER A 447 -9.89 9.39 -22.77
CA SER A 447 -10.25 10.34 -21.71
C SER A 447 -10.97 9.63 -20.57
N PHE A 448 -10.85 10.18 -19.37
CA PHE A 448 -11.62 9.76 -18.20
C PHE A 448 -12.39 10.94 -17.61
N GLU A 449 -13.45 10.61 -16.87
CA GLU A 449 -14.17 11.50 -15.96
C GLU A 449 -14.35 10.75 -14.65
N ILE A 450 -14.16 11.43 -13.51
CA ILE A 450 -14.36 10.83 -12.18
C ILE A 450 -15.71 11.28 -11.64
N SER A 451 -16.54 10.32 -11.22
CA SER A 451 -17.79 10.58 -10.51
C SER A 451 -18.14 9.43 -9.59
N SER A 452 -18.70 9.75 -8.42
CA SER A 452 -19.25 8.73 -7.51
C SER A 452 -20.44 7.96 -8.09
N SER A 453 -21.05 8.45 -9.18
CA SER A 453 -22.18 7.78 -9.84
C SER A 453 -21.80 6.51 -10.60
N PHE A 454 -20.52 6.33 -10.94
CA PHE A 454 -20.04 5.19 -11.72
C PHE A 454 -18.64 4.69 -11.31
N HIS A 455 -18.05 5.19 -10.22
CA HIS A 455 -16.88 4.55 -9.60
C HIS A 455 -17.25 3.17 -9.05
N HIS A 456 -16.25 2.37 -8.69
CA HIS A 456 -16.45 1.00 -8.22
C HIS A 456 -16.39 0.88 -6.69
N SER A 457 -15.97 1.94 -6.00
CA SER A 457 -16.10 2.08 -4.56
C SER A 457 -17.56 2.09 -4.12
N ARG A 458 -17.85 1.58 -2.91
CA ARG A 458 -19.18 1.68 -2.28
C ARG A 458 -19.51 3.07 -1.74
N LEU A 459 -18.57 4.02 -1.86
CA LEU A 459 -18.72 5.38 -1.37
C LEU A 459 -19.81 6.14 -2.15
N ASP A 460 -20.61 6.95 -1.46
CA ASP A 460 -21.69 7.76 -2.07
C ASP A 460 -21.24 9.16 -2.54
N THR A 461 -19.95 9.45 -2.39
CA THR A 461 -19.29 10.69 -2.80
C THR A 461 -17.91 10.38 -3.39
N ASN A 462 -17.31 11.33 -4.09
CA ASN A 462 -15.92 11.24 -4.53
C ASN A 462 -15.21 12.59 -4.26
N VAL A 463 -13.99 12.57 -3.70
CA VAL A 463 -13.23 13.81 -3.46
C VAL A 463 -12.65 14.42 -4.75
N TYR A 464 -12.61 13.66 -5.84
CA TYR A 464 -12.17 14.10 -7.17
C TYR A 464 -13.33 14.31 -8.16
N GLU A 465 -14.56 14.45 -7.66
CA GLU A 465 -15.79 14.60 -8.45
C GLU A 465 -15.64 15.61 -9.60
N GLY A 466 -16.04 15.20 -10.82
CA GLY A 466 -16.03 16.03 -12.01
C GLY A 466 -14.64 16.24 -12.63
N ARG A 467 -13.58 15.68 -12.06
CA ARG A 467 -12.23 15.74 -12.66
C ARG A 467 -12.21 14.96 -13.96
N ARG A 468 -11.60 15.55 -14.98
CA ARG A 468 -11.41 14.98 -16.31
C ARG A 468 -9.95 15.02 -16.70
N GLY A 469 -9.52 14.07 -17.51
CA GLY A 469 -8.14 13.99 -17.98
C GLY A 469 -7.97 13.04 -19.16
N LYS A 470 -6.71 12.77 -19.53
CA LYS A 470 -6.36 11.96 -20.70
C LYS A 470 -5.66 10.65 -20.35
N VAL A 471 -6.45 9.60 -20.14
CA VAL A 471 -5.99 8.20 -20.12
C VAL A 471 -7.19 7.26 -20.01
N SER A 472 -7.06 6.02 -20.48
CA SER A 472 -7.84 4.88 -19.99
C SER A 472 -6.90 3.73 -19.67
N ILE A 473 -7.22 2.96 -18.63
CA ILE A 473 -6.37 1.88 -18.13
C ILE A 473 -7.17 0.58 -18.13
N LEU A 474 -6.58 -0.48 -18.68
CA LEU A 474 -7.13 -1.83 -18.64
C LEU A 474 -6.16 -2.73 -17.84
N PRO A 475 -6.55 -3.26 -16.67
CA PRO A 475 -5.74 -4.22 -15.94
C PRO A 475 -5.81 -5.62 -16.57
N ILE A 476 -4.70 -6.35 -16.45
CA ILE A 476 -4.55 -7.79 -16.66
C ILE A 476 -3.85 -8.28 -15.39
N ILE A 477 -4.45 -9.25 -14.71
CA ILE A 477 -3.91 -9.81 -13.47
C ILE A 477 -3.63 -11.29 -13.65
N SER A 478 -2.61 -11.78 -12.94
CA SER A 478 -2.48 -13.23 -12.74
C SER A 478 -3.71 -13.76 -12.01
N GLU A 479 -4.19 -14.95 -12.35
CA GLU A 479 -5.19 -15.63 -11.52
C GLU A 479 -4.68 -15.67 -10.08
N LEU A 480 -5.57 -15.41 -9.10
CA LEU A 480 -5.28 -15.59 -7.69
C LEU A 480 -4.86 -17.05 -7.48
N MET A 481 -3.56 -17.32 -7.45
CA MET A 481 -3.06 -18.57 -6.92
C MET A 481 -3.32 -18.52 -5.42
N HIS A 482 -4.45 -19.11 -5.01
CA HIS A 482 -4.77 -19.30 -3.60
C HIS A 482 -3.57 -19.97 -2.92
N HIS A 483 -2.81 -19.19 -2.17
CA HIS A 483 -1.67 -19.63 -1.36
C HIS A 483 -2.09 -19.82 0.08
#